data_AF-A0A969GDB8-F1
#
_entry.id   AF-A0A969GDB8-F1
#
_cell.length_a   1.000
_cell.length_b   1.000
_cell.length_c   1.000
_cell.angle_alpha   90.00
_cell.angle_beta   90.00
_cell.angle_gamma   90.00
#
_symmetry.space_group_name_H-M   'P 1'
#
loop_
_entity.id
_entity.type
_entity.pdbx_description
1 polymer ?
#
loop_
_entity_poly.entity_id
_entity_poly.type
_entity_poly.pdbx_seq_one_letter_code
_entity_poly.pdbx_strand_id
1 'polypeptide(L)'
;MVKKLPSGIVESLRKIANIRPVLAAPLWISGQIRYYAGEHPIEDELKKVWDEISDEFLQLNFVREEDKAFRFDMVDAMELIVKISGRASFATINDVVIWVRKKMWGGKHSFANHALKEPTFINGKAQHIVYGHTHYYEVIPLGINSTSPEPQGQIYFNAGTWHSYYDLAIQNPKEQKFVPYQALTYLTFYTNEEHDGRQFETWSGAYA
;
A
#
# COMPACT_ATOMS: atom_id res chain seq x y z
N MET A 1 12.19 -15.52 32.13
CA MET A 1 11.86 -14.08 32.14
C MET A 1 11.56 -13.68 30.71
N VAL A 2 10.35 -13.21 30.40
CA VAL A 2 10.07 -12.62 29.09
C VAL A 2 10.84 -11.31 29.04
N LYS A 3 11.89 -11.22 28.23
CA LYS A 3 12.61 -9.95 28.00
C LYS A 3 11.60 -8.98 27.41
N LYS A 4 11.37 -7.85 28.09
CA LYS A 4 10.43 -6.84 27.64
C LYS A 4 11.06 -6.13 26.43
N LEU A 5 10.40 -6.20 25.28
CA LEU A 5 10.78 -5.45 24.08
C LEU A 5 10.91 -3.95 24.41
N PRO A 6 11.92 -3.24 23.87
CA PRO A 6 11.97 -1.79 23.92
C PRO A 6 10.65 -1.20 23.42
N SER A 7 10.10 -0.19 24.12
CA SER A 7 8.81 0.43 23.76
C SER A 7 8.81 0.98 22.33
N GLY A 8 9.94 1.53 21.88
CA GLY A 8 10.11 2.02 20.51
C GLY A 8 9.88 0.94 19.43
N ILE A 9 10.28 -0.31 19.68
CA ILE A 9 9.99 -1.42 18.75
C ILE A 9 8.48 -1.69 18.71
N VAL A 10 7.83 -1.77 19.87
CA VAL A 10 6.38 -2.05 19.95
C VAL A 10 5.57 -0.95 19.27
N GLU A 11 5.89 0.32 19.53
CA GLU A 11 5.23 1.46 18.89
C GLU A 11 5.46 1.50 17.38
N SER A 12 6.64 1.06 16.95
CA SER A 12 6.97 0.98 15.53
C SER A 12 6.26 -0.15 14.81
N LEU A 13 6.16 -1.33 15.42
CA LEU A 13 5.43 -2.47 14.85
C LEU A 13 3.93 -2.19 14.72
N ARG A 14 3.35 -1.36 15.60
CA ARG A 14 1.96 -0.88 15.46
C ARG A 14 1.72 -0.08 14.16
N LYS A 15 2.78 0.41 13.53
CA LYS A 15 2.72 1.20 12.28
C LYS A 15 2.97 0.35 11.03
N ILE A 16 3.11 -0.98 11.16
CA ILE A 16 3.51 -1.85 10.05
C ILE A 16 2.56 -1.79 8.84
N ALA A 17 1.26 -1.61 9.08
CA ALA A 17 0.25 -1.49 8.03
C ALA A 17 0.46 -0.26 7.13
N ASN A 18 1.30 0.69 7.55
CA ASN A 18 1.49 1.99 6.93
C ASN A 18 2.75 2.10 6.06
N ILE A 19 3.54 1.03 6.02
CA ILE A 19 4.83 1.01 5.32
C ILE A 19 4.60 0.88 3.82
N ARG A 20 5.18 1.78 3.03
CA ARG A 20 5.03 1.72 1.57
C ARG A 20 6.39 1.61 0.88
N PRO A 21 6.53 0.73 -0.13
CA PRO A 21 5.57 -0.31 -0.54
C PRO A 21 5.38 -1.38 0.56
N VAL A 22 4.24 -2.09 0.57
CA VAL A 22 3.94 -3.11 1.60
C VAL A 22 5.03 -4.19 1.68
N LEU A 23 5.60 -4.57 0.54
CA LEU A 23 6.73 -5.51 0.46
C LEU A 23 8.00 -5.03 1.20
N ALA A 24 8.08 -3.76 1.59
CA ALA A 24 9.17 -3.23 2.43
C ALA A 24 8.94 -3.41 3.93
N ALA A 25 7.83 -4.03 4.36
CA ALA A 25 7.58 -4.33 5.77
C ALA A 25 8.72 -5.11 6.48
N PRO A 26 9.36 -6.13 5.87
CA PRO A 26 10.52 -6.78 6.48
C PRO A 26 11.71 -5.83 6.70
N LEU A 27 11.92 -4.89 5.76
CA LEU A 27 12.99 -3.89 5.85
C LEU A 27 12.77 -2.95 7.01
N TRP A 28 11.51 -2.52 7.19
CA TRP A 28 11.13 -1.70 8.32
C TRP A 28 11.41 -2.45 9.61
N ILE A 29 10.92 -3.68 9.78
CA ILE A 29 11.16 -4.46 11.01
C ILE A 29 12.65 -4.52 11.33
N SER A 30 13.48 -4.90 10.35
CA SER A 30 14.95 -4.94 10.51
C SER A 30 15.54 -3.58 10.91
N GLY A 31 15.14 -2.50 10.24
CA GLY A 31 15.61 -1.15 10.53
C GLY A 31 15.23 -0.69 11.94
N GLN A 32 14.03 -1.03 12.42
CA GLN A 32 13.52 -0.64 13.73
C GLN A 32 14.18 -1.43 14.86
N ILE A 33 14.48 -2.72 14.64
CA ILE A 33 15.28 -3.53 15.56
C ILE A 33 16.67 -2.92 15.69
N ARG A 34 17.33 -2.63 14.57
CA ARG A 34 18.66 -2.01 14.56
C ARG A 34 18.67 -0.66 15.28
N TYR A 35 17.65 0.16 15.04
CA TYR A 35 17.54 1.50 15.62
C TYR A 35 17.27 1.49 17.14
N TYR A 36 16.35 0.64 17.62
CA TYR A 36 15.90 0.65 19.02
C TYR A 36 16.54 -0.40 19.93
N ALA A 37 17.09 -1.48 19.37
CA ALA A 37 17.69 -2.57 20.14
C ALA A 37 19.18 -2.81 19.85
N GLY A 38 19.76 -2.23 18.79
CA GLY A 38 21.15 -2.49 18.44
C GLY A 38 21.39 -3.97 18.07
N GLU A 39 22.55 -4.54 18.41
CA GLU A 39 22.89 -5.96 18.18
C GLU A 39 22.23 -6.93 19.17
N HIS A 40 21.03 -6.61 19.65
CA HIS A 40 20.37 -7.43 20.65
C HIS A 40 19.93 -8.79 20.05
N PRO A 41 20.01 -9.90 20.80
CA PRO A 41 19.49 -11.23 20.39
C PRO A 41 17.99 -11.29 20.05
N ILE A 42 17.29 -10.15 20.06
CA ILE A 42 15.86 -10.04 19.76
C ILE A 42 15.60 -10.08 18.25
N GLU A 43 16.63 -9.82 17.44
CA GLU A 43 16.53 -9.94 15.98
C GLU A 43 16.17 -11.38 15.58
N ASP A 44 16.80 -12.38 16.20
CA ASP A 44 16.51 -13.79 15.94
C ASP A 44 15.11 -14.20 16.44
N GLU A 45 14.68 -13.70 17.60
CA GLU A 45 13.34 -13.97 18.13
C GLU A 45 12.25 -13.34 17.26
N LEU A 46 12.41 -12.09 16.83
CA LEU A 46 11.47 -11.38 15.96
C LEU A 46 11.45 -11.97 14.55
N LYS A 47 12.60 -12.43 14.07
CA LYS A 47 12.71 -13.17 12.80
C LYS A 47 11.89 -14.45 12.86
N LYS A 48 12.01 -15.23 13.93
CA LYS A 48 11.22 -16.46 14.10
C LYS A 48 9.72 -16.19 14.06
N VAL A 49 9.25 -15.15 14.77
CA VAL A 49 7.84 -14.74 14.74
C VAL A 49 7.42 -14.28 13.34
N TRP A 50 8.26 -13.52 12.66
CA TRP A 50 8.01 -13.08 11.28
C TRP A 50 7.88 -14.26 10.33
N ASP A 51 8.79 -15.22 10.39
CA ASP A 51 8.80 -16.41 9.54
C ASP A 51 7.55 -17.27 9.80
N GLU A 52 7.17 -17.48 11.07
CA GLU A 52 5.94 -18.20 11.45
C GLU A 52 4.67 -17.54 10.89
N ILE A 53 4.51 -16.22 11.09
CA ILE A 53 3.34 -15.47 10.58
C ILE A 53 3.31 -15.49 9.04
N SER A 54 4.49 -15.36 8.42
CA SER A 54 4.60 -15.36 6.96
C SER A 54 4.24 -16.72 6.38
N ASP A 55 4.70 -17.80 6.99
CA ASP A 55 4.33 -19.16 6.60
C ASP A 55 2.82 -19.37 6.75
N GLU A 56 2.24 -19.02 7.90
CA GLU A 56 0.79 -19.11 8.12
C GLU A 56 -0.02 -18.32 7.08
N PHE A 57 0.42 -17.09 6.76
CA PHE A 57 -0.22 -16.26 5.75
C PHE A 57 -0.21 -16.92 4.36
N LEU A 58 0.92 -17.48 3.93
CA LEU A 58 1.04 -18.17 2.63
C LEU A 58 0.25 -19.49 2.58
N GLN A 59 -0.10 -20.08 3.72
CA GLN A 59 -0.97 -21.26 3.78
C GLN A 59 -2.46 -20.92 3.60
N LEU A 60 -2.87 -19.66 3.72
CA LEU A 60 -4.27 -19.26 3.59
C LEU A 60 -4.79 -19.53 2.18
N ASN A 61 -5.97 -20.16 2.08
CA ASN A 61 -6.59 -20.50 0.80
C ASN A 61 -6.74 -19.27 -0.10
N PHE A 62 -7.16 -18.13 0.46
CA PHE A 62 -7.33 -16.90 -0.31
C PHE A 62 -6.02 -16.40 -0.95
N VAL A 63 -4.86 -16.60 -0.29
CA VAL A 63 -3.54 -16.19 -0.81
C VAL A 63 -3.13 -17.11 -1.94
N ARG A 64 -3.35 -18.42 -1.78
CA ARG A 64 -3.03 -19.43 -2.78
C ARG A 64 -3.90 -19.32 -4.03
N GLU A 65 -5.15 -18.92 -3.87
CA GLU A 65 -6.07 -18.71 -4.99
C GLU A 65 -5.69 -17.51 -5.86
N GLU A 66 -4.92 -16.56 -5.33
CA GLU A 66 -4.42 -15.40 -6.07
C GLU A 66 -3.10 -15.64 -6.82
N ASP A 67 -2.47 -16.82 -6.65
CA ASP A 67 -1.26 -17.22 -7.37
C ASP A 67 -1.56 -17.46 -8.86
N LYS A 68 -1.03 -16.60 -9.73
CA LYS A 68 -1.27 -16.66 -11.18
C LYS A 68 -0.12 -17.34 -11.89
N ALA A 69 -0.41 -18.54 -12.40
CA ALA A 69 0.51 -19.27 -13.26
C ALA A 69 1.07 -18.39 -14.41
N PHE A 70 2.39 -18.49 -14.63
CA PHE A 70 3.14 -17.87 -15.74
C PHE A 70 3.39 -16.36 -15.67
N ARG A 71 3.15 -15.68 -14.54
CA ARG A 71 3.59 -14.28 -14.32
C ARG A 71 4.13 -14.12 -12.91
N PHE A 72 5.33 -13.54 -12.77
CA PHE A 72 5.85 -13.15 -11.45
C PHE A 72 4.94 -12.06 -10.85
N ASP A 73 4.06 -12.46 -9.93
CA ASP A 73 3.05 -11.60 -9.33
C ASP A 73 3.40 -11.21 -7.87
N MET A 74 2.46 -10.57 -7.18
CA MET A 74 2.66 -10.15 -5.78
C MET A 74 2.79 -11.36 -4.84
N VAL A 75 2.10 -12.46 -5.13
CA VAL A 75 2.14 -13.69 -4.34
C VAL A 75 3.50 -14.35 -4.51
N ASP A 76 4.01 -14.49 -5.74
CA ASP A 76 5.36 -14.98 -6.02
C ASP A 76 6.44 -14.13 -5.32
N ALA A 77 6.28 -12.81 -5.36
CA ALA A 77 7.16 -11.87 -4.68
C ALA A 77 7.15 -12.07 -3.16
N MET A 78 5.97 -12.24 -2.56
CA MET A 78 5.81 -12.51 -1.14
C MET A 78 6.40 -13.88 -0.78
N GLU A 79 6.07 -14.93 -1.52
CA GLU A 79 6.64 -16.26 -1.34
C GLU A 79 8.16 -16.24 -1.42
N LEU A 80 8.76 -15.53 -2.39
CA LEU A 80 10.20 -15.42 -2.52
C LEU A 80 10.82 -14.73 -1.30
N ILE A 81 10.23 -13.61 -0.86
CA ILE A 81 10.69 -12.87 0.31
C ILE A 81 10.61 -13.74 1.57
N VAL A 82 9.54 -14.49 1.75
CA VAL A 82 9.29 -15.36 2.92
C VAL A 82 10.17 -16.61 2.90
N LYS A 83 10.24 -17.32 1.77
CA LYS A 83 11.09 -18.51 1.61
C LYS A 83 12.56 -18.18 1.82
N ILE A 84 13.00 -16.99 1.43
CA ILE A 84 14.36 -16.50 1.70
C ILE A 84 14.49 -15.99 3.14
N SER A 85 13.44 -15.39 3.72
CA SER A 85 13.47 -14.93 5.12
C SER A 85 13.71 -16.08 6.09
N GLY A 86 13.10 -17.26 5.89
CA GLY A 86 13.30 -18.40 6.79
C GLY A 86 14.72 -18.95 6.91
N ARG A 87 15.63 -18.62 5.98
CA ARG A 87 16.99 -19.23 5.91
C ARG A 87 18.13 -18.24 5.74
N ALA A 88 17.85 -16.98 5.50
CA ALA A 88 18.86 -15.98 5.17
C ALA A 88 18.92 -14.84 6.20
N SER A 89 20.06 -14.15 6.23
CA SER A 89 20.24 -12.94 7.04
C SER A 89 19.29 -11.83 6.60
N PHE A 90 18.99 -10.87 7.48
CA PHE A 90 18.21 -9.69 7.11
C PHE A 90 18.84 -8.86 5.97
N ALA A 91 20.17 -8.90 5.81
CA ALA A 91 20.83 -8.28 4.66
C ALA A 91 20.44 -8.94 3.34
N THR A 92 20.35 -10.28 3.32
CA THR A 92 19.91 -11.04 2.13
C THR A 92 18.43 -10.79 1.83
N ILE A 93 17.57 -10.77 2.86
CA ILE A 93 16.15 -10.38 2.72
C ILE A 93 16.07 -8.98 2.10
N ASN A 94 16.93 -8.06 2.53
CA ASN A 94 16.92 -6.70 2.03
C ASN A 94 17.24 -6.60 0.54
N ASP A 95 18.28 -7.30 0.10
CA ASP A 95 18.63 -7.35 -1.32
C ASP A 95 17.52 -7.95 -2.18
N VAL A 96 16.81 -8.98 -1.68
CA VAL A 96 15.65 -9.58 -2.35
C VAL A 96 14.50 -8.59 -2.45
N VAL A 97 14.13 -7.91 -1.35
CA VAL A 97 13.04 -6.93 -1.36
C VAL A 97 13.34 -5.78 -2.34
N ILE A 98 14.57 -5.27 -2.38
CA ILE A 98 14.97 -4.22 -3.33
C ILE A 98 14.88 -4.73 -4.78
N TRP A 99 15.33 -5.95 -5.04
CA TRP A 99 15.24 -6.57 -6.36
C TRP A 99 13.79 -6.77 -6.80
N VAL A 100 12.96 -7.35 -5.95
CA VAL A 100 11.52 -7.55 -6.18
C VAL A 100 10.86 -6.20 -6.47
N ARG A 101 11.15 -5.18 -5.65
CA ARG A 101 10.62 -3.83 -5.87
C ARG A 101 10.99 -3.29 -7.24
N LYS A 102 12.24 -3.41 -7.68
CA LYS A 102 12.68 -2.97 -9.03
C LYS A 102 11.97 -3.75 -10.14
N LYS A 103 11.78 -5.06 -9.95
CA LYS A 103 11.14 -5.95 -10.92
C LYS A 103 9.63 -5.71 -11.04
N MET A 104 8.97 -5.45 -9.90
CA MET A 104 7.54 -5.19 -9.77
C MET A 104 7.20 -3.71 -9.94
N TRP A 105 8.19 -2.84 -10.19
CA TRP A 105 7.97 -1.42 -10.45
C TRP A 105 7.30 -1.24 -11.82
N GLY A 106 6.00 -1.50 -11.89
CA GLY A 106 5.16 -1.46 -13.09
C GLY A 106 4.00 -0.46 -13.02
N GLY A 107 3.98 0.44 -12.03
CA GLY A 107 2.96 1.48 -11.87
C GLY A 107 2.04 1.27 -10.66
N LYS A 108 1.31 2.32 -10.29
CA LYS A 108 0.31 2.29 -9.20
C LYS A 108 -0.86 1.38 -9.61
N HIS A 109 -1.28 0.47 -8.74
CA HIS A 109 -2.52 -0.29 -8.94
C HIS A 109 -3.71 0.65 -8.81
N SER A 110 -4.20 1.14 -9.95
CA SER A 110 -5.46 1.90 -10.00
C SER A 110 -6.63 0.94 -9.84
N PHE A 111 -7.62 1.35 -9.05
CA PHE A 111 -8.88 0.60 -8.95
C PHE A 111 -9.91 1.01 -10.03
N ALA A 112 -9.50 1.80 -11.03
CA ALA A 112 -10.37 2.20 -12.13
C ALA A 112 -11.05 1.01 -12.85
N ASN A 113 -10.34 -0.12 -12.99
CA ASN A 113 -10.91 -1.33 -13.59
C ASN A 113 -12.04 -1.96 -12.76
N HIS A 114 -12.07 -1.73 -11.44
CA HIS A 114 -13.18 -2.12 -10.58
C HIS A 114 -14.32 -1.11 -10.71
N ALA A 115 -14.01 0.19 -10.77
CA ALA A 115 -15.00 1.24 -11.01
C ALA A 115 -15.76 1.03 -12.33
N LEU A 116 -15.09 0.55 -13.39
CA LEU A 116 -15.71 0.17 -14.67
C LEU A 116 -16.72 -0.98 -14.56
N LYS A 117 -16.70 -1.75 -13.46
CA LYS A 117 -17.61 -2.88 -13.24
C LYS A 117 -18.77 -2.54 -12.31
N GLU A 118 -18.79 -1.33 -11.74
CA GLU A 118 -19.86 -0.91 -10.84
C GLU A 118 -21.20 -0.88 -11.58
N PRO A 119 -22.28 -1.47 -11.02
CA PRO A 119 -23.58 -1.46 -11.68
C PRO A 119 -24.06 -0.04 -12.00
N THR A 120 -23.75 0.93 -11.13
CA THR A 120 -24.10 2.35 -11.30
C THR A 120 -23.29 3.06 -12.38
N PHE A 121 -22.07 2.57 -12.68
CA PHE A 121 -21.32 3.00 -13.86
C PHE A 121 -21.99 2.47 -15.12
N ILE A 122 -22.17 1.15 -15.19
CA ILE A 122 -22.64 0.42 -16.37
C ILE A 122 -24.03 0.90 -16.81
N ASN A 123 -24.93 1.16 -15.86
CA ASN A 123 -26.27 1.65 -16.16
C ASN A 123 -26.37 3.18 -16.29
N GLY A 124 -25.24 3.90 -16.24
CA GLY A 124 -25.19 5.35 -16.40
C GLY A 124 -25.79 6.16 -15.26
N LYS A 125 -26.11 5.56 -14.10
CA LYS A 125 -26.71 6.29 -12.98
C LYS A 125 -25.71 7.15 -12.19
N ALA A 126 -24.44 6.78 -12.18
CA ALA A 126 -23.39 7.51 -11.48
C ALA A 126 -22.46 8.25 -12.45
N GLN A 127 -22.32 9.56 -12.24
CA GLN A 127 -21.27 10.39 -12.86
C GLN A 127 -19.95 10.31 -12.09
N HIS A 128 -20.02 10.16 -10.77
CA HIS A 128 -18.85 10.11 -9.90
C HIS A 128 -18.85 8.79 -9.13
N ILE A 129 -17.74 8.06 -9.20
CA ILE A 129 -17.52 6.83 -8.42
C ILE A 129 -16.36 7.10 -7.50
N VAL A 130 -16.61 7.01 -6.19
CA VAL A 130 -15.63 7.39 -5.18
C VAL A 130 -15.25 6.17 -4.37
N TYR A 131 -13.98 5.80 -4.43
CA TYR A 131 -13.36 4.89 -3.48
C TYR A 131 -12.51 5.66 -2.47
N GLY A 132 -12.16 4.99 -1.39
CA GLY A 132 -11.24 5.48 -0.38
C GLY A 132 -10.62 4.31 0.35
N HIS A 133 -9.94 4.59 1.46
CA HIS A 133 -9.25 3.57 2.25
C HIS A 133 -8.09 2.88 1.51
N THR A 134 -7.68 3.45 0.37
CA THR A 134 -6.47 3.03 -0.33
C THR A 134 -5.34 4.01 0.01
N HIS A 135 -4.09 3.64 -0.21
CA HIS A 135 -2.98 4.50 0.19
C HIS A 135 -2.59 5.54 -0.88
N TYR A 136 -3.45 5.77 -1.88
CA TYR A 136 -3.11 6.62 -3.01
C TYR A 136 -4.34 7.40 -3.49
N TYR A 137 -4.11 8.69 -3.73
CA TYR A 137 -5.04 9.57 -4.41
C TYR A 137 -4.95 9.40 -5.93
N GLU A 138 -6.10 9.36 -6.62
CA GLU A 138 -6.20 9.35 -8.07
C GLU A 138 -7.54 9.94 -8.54
N VAL A 139 -7.52 10.51 -9.74
CA VAL A 139 -8.70 10.97 -10.49
C VAL A 139 -8.56 10.45 -11.91
N ILE A 140 -9.48 9.59 -12.33
CA ILE A 140 -9.39 8.86 -13.60
C ILE A 140 -10.70 9.03 -14.36
N PRO A 141 -10.69 9.63 -15.57
CA PRO A 141 -11.87 9.65 -16.43
C PRO A 141 -12.17 8.23 -16.92
N LEU A 142 -13.39 7.75 -16.72
CA LEU A 142 -13.83 6.41 -17.13
C LEU A 142 -14.53 6.41 -18.49
N GLY A 143 -15.32 7.44 -18.78
CA GLY A 143 -16.11 7.51 -20.01
C GLY A 143 -17.07 8.70 -20.03
N ILE A 144 -18.00 8.69 -20.99
CA ILE A 144 -19.07 9.67 -21.13
C ILE A 144 -20.39 8.93 -21.10
N ASN A 145 -21.32 9.38 -20.26
CA ASN A 145 -22.68 8.87 -20.24
C ASN A 145 -23.52 9.53 -21.34
N SER A 146 -23.75 8.79 -22.43
CA SER A 146 -24.57 9.25 -23.56
C SER A 146 -26.07 9.03 -23.38
N THR A 147 -26.52 8.48 -22.25
CA THR A 147 -27.96 8.24 -21.99
C THR A 147 -28.67 9.46 -21.37
N SER A 148 -27.91 10.46 -20.94
CA SER A 148 -28.41 11.75 -20.45
C SER A 148 -28.68 12.70 -21.63
N PRO A 149 -29.69 13.61 -21.53
CA PRO A 149 -29.94 14.65 -22.54
C PRO A 149 -28.71 15.51 -22.84
N GLU A 150 -27.85 15.69 -21.84
CA GLU A 150 -26.53 16.31 -21.97
C GLU A 150 -25.45 15.27 -21.63
N PRO A 151 -24.51 14.96 -22.55
CA PRO A 151 -23.43 14.03 -22.29
C PRO A 151 -22.59 14.50 -21.10
N GLN A 152 -22.49 13.65 -20.08
CA GLN A 152 -21.73 13.96 -18.86
C GLN A 152 -20.57 12.97 -18.67
N GLY A 153 -19.43 13.49 -18.24
CA GLY A 153 -18.27 12.66 -17.93
C GLY A 153 -18.55 11.76 -16.74
N GLN A 154 -18.14 10.50 -16.84
CA GLN A 154 -18.09 9.57 -15.71
C GLN A 154 -16.64 9.47 -15.22
N ILE A 155 -16.42 9.76 -13.94
CA ILE A 155 -15.08 9.88 -13.35
C ILE A 155 -15.00 9.01 -12.10
N TYR A 156 -13.88 8.30 -11.98
CA TYR A 156 -13.48 7.58 -10.79
C TYR A 156 -12.52 8.42 -9.96
N PHE A 157 -12.78 8.49 -8.67
CA PHE A 157 -11.95 9.15 -7.66
C PHE A 157 -11.52 8.13 -6.61
N ASN A 158 -10.29 8.28 -6.15
CA ASN A 158 -9.82 7.63 -4.94
C ASN A 158 -9.38 8.70 -3.97
N ALA A 159 -10.07 8.84 -2.85
CA ALA A 159 -9.72 9.82 -1.82
C ALA A 159 -8.40 9.44 -1.11
N GLY A 160 -7.93 8.20 -1.27
CA GLY A 160 -6.85 7.66 -0.46
C GLY A 160 -7.31 7.37 0.98
N THR A 161 -6.37 7.43 1.93
CA THR A 161 -6.59 7.26 3.38
C THR A 161 -5.93 8.42 4.09
N TRP A 162 -6.61 9.01 5.08
CA TRP A 162 -5.93 9.89 6.02
C TRP A 162 -5.09 9.07 6.99
N HIS A 163 -3.80 8.95 6.70
CA HIS A 163 -2.88 8.20 7.54
C HIS A 163 -1.44 8.71 7.44
N SER A 164 -0.61 8.32 8.42
CA SER A 164 0.84 8.47 8.31
C SER A 164 1.40 7.47 7.31
N TYR A 165 2.23 7.94 6.41
CA TYR A 165 3.01 7.16 5.46
C TYR A 165 4.43 6.98 6.01
N TYR A 166 5.01 5.82 5.75
CA TYR A 166 6.43 5.56 5.98
C TYR A 166 7.01 5.01 4.69
N ASP A 167 7.56 5.92 3.88
CA ASP A 167 8.08 5.57 2.55
C ASP A 167 9.57 5.28 2.62
N LEU A 168 10.00 4.16 2.03
CA LEU A 168 11.41 3.82 1.94
C LEU A 168 12.17 4.86 1.10
N ALA A 169 13.19 5.47 1.69
CA ALA A 169 14.01 6.50 1.06
C ALA A 169 14.63 6.00 -0.25
N ILE A 170 14.51 6.83 -1.30
CA ILE A 170 14.98 6.47 -2.65
C ILE A 170 16.50 6.55 -2.75
N GLN A 171 17.15 7.46 -2.02
CA GLN A 171 18.58 7.74 -2.11
C GLN A 171 19.44 6.49 -1.90
N ASN A 172 19.18 5.72 -0.83
CA ASN A 172 19.83 4.46 -0.56
C ASN A 172 18.90 3.49 0.18
N PRO A 173 18.10 2.69 -0.53
CA PRO A 173 17.14 1.75 0.08
C PRO A 173 17.81 0.73 1.02
N LYS A 174 19.09 0.42 0.81
CA LYS A 174 19.83 -0.52 1.66
C LYS A 174 20.05 0.00 3.09
N GLU A 175 20.00 1.31 3.29
CA GLU A 175 20.06 1.92 4.62
C GLU A 175 18.77 1.76 5.42
N GLN A 176 17.71 1.21 4.81
CA GLN A 176 16.43 0.93 5.49
C GLN A 176 15.84 2.17 6.17
N LYS A 177 16.12 3.35 5.61
CA LYS A 177 15.60 4.63 6.10
C LYS A 177 14.24 4.88 5.50
N PHE A 178 13.29 5.25 6.34
CA PHE A 178 11.93 5.56 5.95
C PHE A 178 11.60 6.98 6.33
N VAL A 179 10.97 7.71 5.40
CA VAL A 179 10.60 9.10 5.59
C VAL A 179 9.11 9.15 5.96
N PRO A 180 8.78 9.64 7.18
CA PRO A 180 7.39 9.82 7.56
C PRO A 180 6.82 11.08 6.92
N TYR A 181 5.56 11.00 6.47
CA TYR A 181 4.75 12.17 6.14
C TYR A 181 3.27 11.80 6.28
N GLN A 182 2.40 12.79 6.30
CA GLN A 182 0.96 12.60 6.25
C GLN A 182 0.44 13.25 4.97
N ALA A 183 -0.53 12.61 4.34
CA ALA A 183 -1.24 13.17 3.20
C ALA A 183 -2.74 13.27 3.53
N LEU A 184 -3.36 14.33 3.02
CA LEU A 184 -4.78 14.58 3.16
C LEU A 184 -5.34 14.97 1.80
N THR A 185 -6.49 14.39 1.47
CA THR A 185 -7.19 14.67 0.23
C THR A 185 -8.63 15.05 0.56
N TYR A 186 -9.09 16.15 0.00
CA TYR A 186 -10.47 16.57 0.01
C TYR A 186 -11.07 16.35 -1.38
N LEU A 187 -12.22 15.67 -1.41
CA LEU A 187 -13.07 15.57 -2.58
C LEU A 187 -14.36 16.32 -2.24
N THR A 188 -14.67 17.35 -3.01
CA THR A 188 -15.89 18.13 -2.85
C THR A 188 -16.72 17.98 -4.10
N PHE A 189 -18.00 17.65 -3.95
CA PHE A 189 -18.96 17.54 -5.04
C PHE A 189 -20.04 18.59 -4.84
N TYR A 190 -20.43 19.24 -5.92
CA TYR A 190 -21.31 20.40 -5.89
C TYR A 190 -22.59 20.09 -6.68
N THR A 191 -23.71 20.61 -6.21
CA THR A 191 -24.94 20.75 -6.99
C THR A 191 -24.81 21.88 -8.00
N ASN A 192 -25.71 21.94 -9.00
CA ASN A 192 -25.62 22.92 -10.09
C ASN A 192 -25.68 24.40 -9.63
N GLU A 193 -26.24 24.64 -8.44
CA GLU A 193 -26.39 25.98 -7.86
C GLU A 193 -25.19 26.37 -7.00
N GLU A 194 -24.28 25.43 -6.73
CA GLU A 194 -23.10 25.63 -5.90
C GLU A 194 -21.86 25.95 -6.75
N HIS A 195 -20.96 26.74 -6.16
CA HIS A 195 -19.57 26.93 -6.60
C HIS A 195 -19.37 27.22 -8.11
N ASP A 196 -19.98 28.30 -8.58
CA ASP A 196 -19.88 28.82 -9.96
C ASP A 196 -20.15 27.77 -11.06
N GLY A 197 -20.99 26.76 -10.76
CA GLY A 197 -21.38 25.70 -11.71
C GLY A 197 -20.34 24.59 -11.90
N ARG A 198 -19.29 24.52 -11.05
CA ARG A 198 -18.36 23.37 -11.06
C ARG A 198 -19.07 22.14 -10.50
N GLN A 199 -18.78 20.96 -11.03
CA GLN A 199 -19.38 19.71 -10.52
C GLN A 199 -18.61 19.08 -9.36
N PHE A 200 -17.29 19.28 -9.33
CA PHE A 200 -16.44 18.81 -8.25
C PHE A 200 -15.14 19.61 -8.16
N GLU A 201 -14.46 19.48 -7.03
CA GLU A 201 -13.10 19.97 -6.82
C GLU A 201 -12.32 18.99 -5.94
N THR A 202 -11.02 18.86 -6.23
CA THR A 202 -10.14 17.94 -5.52
C THR A 202 -8.88 18.66 -5.05
N TRP A 203 -8.60 18.59 -3.75
CA TRP A 203 -7.38 19.13 -3.15
C TRP A 203 -6.60 18.04 -2.46
N SER A 204 -5.29 17.97 -2.71
CA SER A 204 -4.41 17.05 -2.00
C SER A 204 -3.20 17.81 -1.45
N GLY A 205 -2.88 17.59 -0.19
CA GLY A 205 -1.76 18.19 0.51
C GLY A 205 -0.97 17.15 1.31
N ALA A 206 0.31 17.41 1.49
CA ALA A 206 1.20 16.58 2.31
C ALA A 206 1.97 17.45 3.31
N TYR A 207 2.21 16.92 4.51
CA TYR A 207 2.93 17.58 5.59
C TYR A 207 3.76 16.56 6.39
N ALA A 208 4.81 17.04 7.07
CA ALA A 208 5.72 16.25 7.89
C ALA A 208 6.12 17.02 9.15
#